data_AF-A0A956PH82-F1
#
_entry.id   AF-A0A956PH82-F1
#
_cell.length_a   1.000
_cell.length_b   1.000
_cell.length_c   1.000
_cell.angle_alpha   90.00
_cell.angle_beta   90.00
_cell.angle_gamma   90.00
#
_symmetry.space_group_name_H-M   'P 1'
#
loop_
_entity.id
_entity.type
_entity.pdbx_description
1 polymer ?
#
loop_
_entity_poly.entity_id
_entity_poly.type
_entity_poly.pdbx_seq_one_letter_code
_entity_poly.pdbx_strand_id
1 'polypeptide(L)'
;MRNIIATQNGNVFAPGLKGRGRIQNGRVQHGLNNGSISQSELDSLKQARLDNRQALSEAKSDGYVSRDERIALHQDMSSVSRMIYDFKHG
;
A
#
# COMPACT_ATOMS: atom_id res chain seq x y z
N MET A 1 -12.16 8.94 -9.81
CA MET A 1 -11.37 9.06 -8.55
C MET A 1 -10.10 9.85 -8.85
N ARG A 2 -9.70 10.81 -8.02
CA ARG A 2 -8.41 11.51 -8.21
C ARG A 2 -7.26 10.54 -7.95
N ASN A 3 -6.42 10.30 -8.97
CA ASN A 3 -5.21 9.47 -8.95
C ASN A 3 -4.05 10.14 -8.20
N ILE A 4 -4.38 10.92 -7.17
CA ILE A 4 -3.43 11.69 -6.39
C ILE A 4 -3.39 11.11 -4.98
N ILE A 5 -2.18 10.85 -4.50
CA ILE A 5 -1.88 10.41 -3.14
C ILE A 5 -1.19 11.58 -2.44
N ALA A 6 -1.73 11.99 -1.29
CA ALA A 6 -1.07 12.96 -0.43
C ALA A 6 0.03 12.25 0.37
N THR A 7 1.26 12.72 0.23
CA THR A 7 2.43 12.32 1.03
C THR A 7 2.87 13.50 1.91
N GLN A 8 3.78 13.27 2.87
CA GLN A 8 4.30 14.35 3.73
C GLN A 8 4.88 15.51 2.94
N ASN A 9 5.50 15.21 1.80
CA ASN A 9 6.15 16.20 0.96
C ASN A 9 5.21 16.78 -0.12
N GLY A 10 3.93 16.38 -0.20
CA GLY A 10 2.89 16.97 -1.06
C GLY A 10 2.11 15.94 -1.89
N ASN A 11 1.46 16.40 -2.96
CA ASN A 11 0.63 15.54 -3.80
C ASN A 11 1.46 14.82 -4.88
N VAL A 12 1.27 13.50 -5.00
CA VAL A 12 1.92 12.66 -6.01
C VAL A 12 0.87 12.06 -6.94
N PHE A 13 1.07 12.16 -8.25
CA PHE A 13 0.21 11.50 -9.23
C PHE A 13 0.59 10.02 -9.37
N ALA A 14 -0.29 9.16 -8.85
CA ALA A 14 -0.11 7.72 -8.73
C ALA A 14 -1.39 6.99 -9.15
N PRO A 15 -1.65 6.85 -10.48
CA PRO A 15 -2.80 6.14 -11.01
C PRO A 15 -2.89 4.70 -10.52
N GLY A 16 -4.09 4.27 -10.13
CA GLY A 16 -4.34 2.89 -9.71
C GLY A 16 -3.86 2.53 -8.29
N LEU A 17 -2.81 3.18 -7.77
CA LEU A 17 -2.31 2.92 -6.41
C LEU A 17 -3.33 3.26 -5.31
N LYS A 18 -4.03 4.39 -5.44
CA LYS A 18 -5.05 4.79 -4.46
C LYS A 18 -6.20 3.78 -4.36
N GLY A 19 -6.65 3.25 -5.51
CA GLY A 19 -7.70 2.23 -5.57
C GLY A 19 -7.27 0.95 -4.89
N ARG A 20 -6.06 0.45 -5.21
CA ARG A 20 -5.51 -0.76 -4.58
C ARG A 20 -5.33 -0.58 -3.07
N GLY A 21 -4.88 0.58 -2.61
CA GLY A 21 -4.70 0.85 -1.18
C GLY A 21 -6.03 0.82 -0.40
N ARG A 22 -7.11 1.31 -1.02
CA ARG A 22 -8.47 1.21 -0.44
C ARG A 22 -8.93 -0.24 -0.34
N ILE A 23 -8.68 -1.05 -1.36
CA ILE A 23 -9.04 -2.48 -1.37
C ILE A 23 -8.27 -3.24 -0.30
N GLN A 24 -6.95 -3.03 -0.19
CA GLN A 24 -6.12 -3.63 0.84
C GLN A 24 -6.59 -3.26 2.24
N ASN A 25 -6.89 -1.98 2.49
CA ASN A 25 -7.48 -1.52 3.75
C ASN A 25 -8.74 -2.31 4.12
N GLY A 26 -9.66 -2.49 3.17
CA GLY A 26 -10.88 -3.25 3.40
C GLY A 26 -10.59 -4.72 3.77
N ARG A 27 -9.64 -5.36 3.08
CA ARG A 27 -9.25 -6.75 3.37
C ARG A 27 -8.60 -6.90 4.75
N VAL A 28 -7.76 -5.95 5.15
CA VAL A 28 -7.13 -5.93 6.47
C VAL A 28 -8.17 -5.73 7.57
N GLN A 29 -9.06 -4.74 7.41
CA GLN A 29 -10.13 -4.49 8.38
C GLN A 29 -11.07 -5.68 8.53
N HIS A 30 -11.44 -6.33 7.43
CA HIS A 30 -12.20 -7.57 7.48
C HIS A 30 -11.44 -8.66 8.25
N GLY A 31 -10.13 -8.80 8.04
CA GLY A 31 -9.30 -9.78 8.74
C GLY A 31 -9.20 -9.53 10.24
N LEU A 32 -9.12 -8.27 10.65
CA LEU A 32 -9.15 -7.88 12.07
C LEU A 32 -10.51 -8.20 12.69
N ASN A 33 -11.60 -7.85 12.00
CA ASN A 33 -12.95 -8.01 12.52
C ASN A 33 -13.36 -9.47 12.71
N ASN A 34 -12.85 -10.38 11.86
CA ASN A 34 -13.15 -11.81 11.94
C ASN A 34 -12.05 -12.62 12.65
N GLY A 35 -11.00 -11.96 13.17
CA GLY A 35 -9.89 -12.60 13.86
C GLY A 35 -8.90 -13.36 12.98
N SER A 36 -9.04 -13.32 11.65
CA SER A 36 -8.08 -13.94 10.71
C SER A 36 -6.82 -13.10 10.47
N ILE A 37 -6.72 -11.91 11.06
CA ILE A 37 -5.47 -11.14 11.13
C ILE A 37 -5.28 -10.74 12.59
N SER A 38 -4.14 -11.13 13.15
CA SER A 38 -3.70 -10.75 14.50
C SER A 38 -3.12 -9.35 14.53
N GLN A 39 -2.93 -8.81 15.74
CA GLN A 39 -2.35 -7.49 15.93
C GLN A 39 -0.90 -7.41 15.45
N SER A 40 -0.11 -8.47 15.62
CA SER A 40 1.29 -8.54 15.15
C SER A 40 1.37 -8.58 13.62
N GLU A 41 0.49 -9.33 12.96
CA GLU A 41 0.41 -9.36 11.50
C GLU A 41 -0.04 -8.02 10.93
N LEU A 42 -0.97 -7.33 11.62
CA LEU A 42 -1.33 -5.96 11.27
C LEU A 42 -0.12 -5.02 11.32
N ASP A 43 0.76 -5.17 12.30
CA ASP A 43 1.95 -4.33 12.43
C ASP A 43 2.97 -4.63 11.31
N SER A 44 3.16 -5.88 10.93
CA SER A 44 3.92 -6.27 9.72
C SER A 44 3.33 -5.65 8.45
N LEU A 45 2.00 -5.67 8.30
CA LEU A 45 1.32 -5.04 7.17
C LEU A 45 1.45 -3.51 7.17
N LYS A 46 1.49 -2.87 8.35
CA LYS A 46 1.72 -1.43 8.46
C LYS A 46 3.14 -1.08 8.02
N GLN A 47 4.15 -1.85 8.44
CA GLN A 47 5.54 -1.60 8.04
C GLN A 47 5.73 -1.71 6.53
N ALA A 48 5.26 -2.79 5.91
CA ALA A 48 5.34 -2.95 4.45
C ALA A 48 4.63 -1.82 3.67
N ARG A 49 3.62 -1.18 4.27
CA ARG A 49 2.94 -0.02 3.68
C ARG A 49 3.64 1.30 3.92
N LEU A 50 4.36 1.42 5.03
CA LEU A 50 5.22 2.57 5.30
C LEU A 50 6.37 2.59 4.29
N ASP A 51 6.99 1.44 4.02
CA ASP A 51 8.05 1.31 3.01
C ASP A 51 7.54 1.75 1.62
N ASN A 52 6.35 1.30 1.21
CA ASN A 52 5.72 1.74 -0.05
C ASN A 52 5.44 3.24 -0.10
N ARG A 53 5.08 3.85 1.04
CA ARG A 53 4.84 5.28 1.14
C ARG A 53 6.14 6.07 1.12
N GLN A 54 7.20 5.51 1.67
CA GLN A 54 8.53 6.11 1.65
C GLN A 54 9.09 6.07 0.23
N ALA A 55 8.98 4.95 -0.49
CA ALA A 55 9.33 4.86 -1.91
C ALA A 55 8.54 5.86 -2.77
N LEU A 56 7.24 6.05 -2.48
CA LEU A 56 6.43 7.12 -3.10
C LEU A 56 6.90 8.54 -2.76
N SER A 57 7.45 8.74 -1.57
CA SER A 57 7.97 10.04 -1.11
C SER A 57 9.36 10.34 -1.70
N GLU A 58 10.17 9.31 -1.94
CA GLU A 58 11.48 9.39 -2.59
C GLU A 58 11.34 9.67 -4.09
N ALA A 59 10.38 9.02 -4.76
CA ALA A 59 9.97 9.30 -6.13
C ALA A 59 9.47 10.74 -6.37
N LYS A 60 9.34 11.55 -5.31
CA LYS A 60 8.83 12.93 -5.37
C LYS A 60 9.95 13.98 -5.47
N SER A 61 11.22 13.60 -5.61
CA SER A 61 12.29 14.59 -5.89
C SER A 61 11.95 15.46 -7.12
N ASP A 62 11.24 14.89 -8.10
CA ASP A 62 10.79 15.56 -9.33
C ASP A 62 9.26 15.83 -9.40
N GLY A 63 8.48 15.37 -8.42
CA GLY A 63 7.03 15.57 -8.32
C GLY A 63 6.15 14.56 -9.06
N TYR A 64 6.71 13.53 -9.71
CA TYR A 64 5.94 12.55 -10.48
C TYR A 64 6.50 11.13 -10.35
N VAL A 65 5.62 10.17 -10.08
CA VAL A 65 6.02 8.75 -10.11
C VAL A 65 6.16 8.30 -11.56
N SER A 66 7.42 8.10 -11.96
CA SER A 66 7.83 7.54 -13.24
C SER A 66 7.15 6.19 -13.51
N ARG A 67 7.22 5.72 -14.74
CA ARG A 67 6.64 4.43 -15.11
C ARG A 67 7.27 3.29 -14.29
N ASP A 68 8.59 3.31 -14.11
CA ASP A 68 9.33 2.23 -13.46
C ASP A 68 9.08 2.22 -11.94
N GLU A 69 9.07 3.39 -11.30
CA GLU A 69 8.66 3.52 -9.90
C GLU A 69 7.22 3.06 -9.69
N ARG A 70 6.32 3.36 -10.64
CA ARG A 70 4.94 2.87 -10.58
C ARG A 70 4.87 1.36 -10.65
N ILE A 71 5.68 0.73 -11.51
CA ILE A 71 5.75 -0.72 -11.63
C ILE A 71 6.26 -1.32 -10.32
N ALA A 72 7.34 -0.79 -9.76
CA ALA A 72 7.89 -1.23 -8.47
C ALA A 72 6.83 -1.15 -7.36
N LEU A 73 6.17 -0.01 -7.21
CA LEU A 73 5.12 0.15 -6.21
C LEU A 73 3.93 -0.81 -6.44
N HIS A 74 3.59 -1.11 -7.68
CA HIS A 74 2.56 -2.11 -7.97
C HIS A 74 3.01 -3.53 -7.62
N GLN A 75 4.29 -3.86 -7.77
CA GLN A 75 4.87 -5.13 -7.32
C GLN A 75 4.81 -5.21 -5.79
N ASP A 76 5.21 -4.15 -5.08
CA ASP A 76 5.19 -4.13 -3.61
C ASP A 76 3.76 -4.26 -3.06
N MET A 77 2.80 -3.54 -3.65
CA MET A 77 1.40 -3.71 -3.32
C MET A 77 0.89 -5.13 -3.62
N SER A 78 1.47 -5.83 -4.59
CA SER A 78 1.10 -7.23 -4.84
C SER A 78 1.66 -8.15 -3.76
N SER A 79 2.90 -7.91 -3.30
CA SER A 79 3.48 -8.59 -2.13
C SER A 79 2.64 -8.38 -0.87
N VAL A 80 2.22 -7.14 -0.59
CA VAL A 80 1.28 -6.84 0.52
C VAL A 80 -0.04 -7.57 0.36
N SER A 81 -0.56 -7.69 -0.87
CA SER A 81 -1.81 -8.41 -1.11
C SER A 81 -1.70 -9.91 -0.90
N ARG A 82 -0.51 -10.49 -1.10
CA ARG A 82 -0.20 -11.89 -0.76
C ARG A 82 -0.10 -12.07 0.75
N MET A 83 0.65 -11.22 1.45
CA MET A 83 0.70 -11.26 2.92
C MET A 83 -0.69 -11.17 3.57
N ILE A 84 -1.56 -10.27 3.09
CA ILE A 84 -2.95 -10.19 3.57
C ILE A 84 -3.72 -11.50 3.29
N TYR A 85 -3.47 -12.14 2.16
CA TYR A 85 -4.10 -13.43 1.87
C TYR A 85 -3.55 -14.52 2.79
N ASP A 86 -2.24 -14.60 2.96
CA ASP A 86 -1.57 -15.61 3.77
C ASP A 86 -2.00 -15.50 5.23
N PHE A 87 -2.01 -14.29 5.82
CA PHE A 87 -2.51 -14.09 7.19
C PHE A 87 -3.97 -14.50 7.32
N LYS A 88 -4.83 -14.13 6.36
CA LYS A 88 -6.26 -14.47 6.40
C LYS A 88 -6.57 -15.96 6.33
N HIS A 89 -5.67 -16.79 5.82
CA HIS A 89 -5.91 -18.22 5.58
C HIS A 89 -4.85 -19.13 6.22
N GLY A 90 -3.93 -18.56 7.00
CA GLY A 90 -2.88 -19.27 7.71
C GLY A 90 -3.30 -19.79 9.08
#